data_AF-A0AAQ4R9J5-F1
#
_entry.id   AF-A0AAQ4R9J5-F1
#
_cell.length_a   1.000
_cell.length_b   1.000
_cell.length_c   1.000
_cell.angle_alpha   90.00
_cell.angle_beta   90.00
_cell.angle_gamma   90.00
#
_symmetry.space_group_name_H-M   'P 1'
#
loop_
_entity.id
_entity.type
_entity.pdbx_description
1 polymer ?
#
loop_
_entity_poly.entity_id
_entity_poly.type
_entity_poly.pdbx_seq_one_letter_code
_entity_poly.pdbx_strand_id
1 'polypeptide(L)'
;MDMSSDWVCVEIVGGGISSYLCFKIGLCDQSGGKYSLLSGSHTWHEDALCAELASLLQEAMDMKWPFVPEKWQYKQAVSTEDKTNLSDLIKKHLSQLLAVLKASIVAQEARAALAVVFLVDRFLYWTDESSRLLKITKLLHRCHPDTPVAPQLVIRQARVYFNSGKLQKAEFILSSLINNSGATGCWVYHYESDRALVQAVSVQVRGMVLQKLGLWREAAELIWTSLVGYYALPQPDKKGIGTSLGILANILVSMNDEDFHAFRTNPQIDLVSISDRCNILYSVFILQPLYS
;
A
#
# COMPACT_ATOMS: atom_id res chain seq x y z
N MET A 1 -40.10 -10.77 -16.85
CA MET A 1 -39.06 -9.75 -17.11
C MET A 1 -38.65 -9.20 -15.76
N ASP A 2 -37.60 -9.79 -15.20
CA ASP A 2 -37.02 -9.41 -13.92
C ASP A 2 -35.56 -9.03 -14.20
N MET A 3 -35.17 -7.79 -13.90
CA MET A 3 -33.88 -7.18 -14.24
C MET A 3 -33.07 -6.86 -12.97
N SER A 4 -32.96 -7.81 -12.03
CA SER A 4 -32.46 -7.49 -10.67
C SER A 4 -31.17 -8.18 -10.21
N SER A 5 -30.62 -9.20 -10.87
CA SER A 5 -29.59 -10.05 -10.22
C SER A 5 -28.11 -9.71 -10.48
N ASP A 6 -27.77 -8.85 -11.44
CA ASP A 6 -26.40 -8.89 -11.99
C ASP A 6 -25.51 -7.70 -11.63
N TRP A 7 -25.95 -6.75 -10.79
CA TRP A 7 -25.13 -5.58 -10.45
C TRP A 7 -24.68 -5.57 -8.99
N VAL A 8 -23.37 -5.53 -8.73
CA VAL A 8 -22.81 -5.23 -7.42
C VAL A 8 -22.43 -3.77 -7.36
N CYS A 9 -23.16 -2.99 -6.57
CA CYS A 9 -22.80 -1.62 -6.28
C CYS A 9 -21.91 -1.52 -5.05
N VAL A 10 -20.84 -0.75 -5.16
CA VAL A 10 -19.93 -0.37 -4.09
C VAL A 10 -19.98 1.14 -3.98
N GLU A 11 -20.49 1.64 -2.87
CA GLU A 11 -20.41 3.06 -2.55
C GLU A 11 -19.00 3.34 -1.98
N ILE A 12 -18.31 4.37 -2.47
CA ILE A 12 -17.09 4.90 -1.85
C ILE A 12 -17.43 6.24 -1.22
N VAL A 13 -17.10 6.41 0.06
CA VAL A 13 -17.34 7.65 0.81
C VAL A 13 -16.00 8.27 1.24
N GLY A 14 -15.61 9.41 0.68
CA GLY A 14 -14.32 10.04 1.01
C GLY A 14 -14.38 11.55 0.87
N GLY A 15 -13.92 12.28 1.89
CA GLY A 15 -13.79 13.74 1.84
C GLY A 15 -15.11 14.51 1.62
N GLY A 16 -16.26 13.96 2.07
CA GLY A 16 -17.58 14.56 1.86
C GLY A 16 -18.25 14.20 0.52
N ILE A 17 -17.63 13.33 -0.27
CA ILE A 17 -18.18 12.82 -1.54
C ILE A 17 -18.63 11.36 -1.33
N SER A 18 -19.84 11.04 -1.77
CA SER A 18 -20.31 9.65 -1.95
C SER A 18 -20.41 9.36 -3.44
N SER A 19 -19.90 8.20 -3.87
CA SER A 19 -19.98 7.74 -5.25
C SER A 19 -20.30 6.26 -5.31
N TYR A 20 -21.33 5.90 -6.08
CA TYR A 20 -21.74 4.52 -6.31
C TYR A 20 -21.08 3.97 -7.58
N LEU A 21 -20.33 2.88 -7.43
CA LEU A 21 -19.70 2.12 -8.50
C LEU A 21 -20.41 0.77 -8.65
N CYS A 22 -21.15 0.59 -9.73
CA CYS A 22 -21.87 -0.66 -9.99
C CYS A 22 -21.11 -1.52 -11.01
N PHE A 23 -20.90 -2.79 -10.66
CA PHE A 23 -20.22 -3.82 -11.45
C PHE A 23 -21.24 -4.82 -11.95
N LYS A 24 -21.24 -5.16 -13.24
CA LYS A 24 -22.07 -6.24 -13.74
C LYS A 24 -21.41 -7.60 -13.50
N ILE A 25 -21.85 -8.33 -12.47
CA ILE A 25 -21.49 -9.72 -12.20
C ILE A 25 -22.33 -10.61 -13.12
N GLY A 26 -21.86 -10.84 -14.34
CA GLY A 26 -22.55 -11.74 -15.28
C GLY A 26 -21.96 -11.86 -16.68
N LEU A 27 -20.82 -11.21 -16.98
CA LEU A 27 -20.21 -11.23 -18.33
C LEU A 27 -18.89 -12.00 -18.42
N CYS A 28 -18.46 -12.66 -17.34
CA CYS A 28 -17.25 -13.50 -17.36
C CYS A 28 -17.56 -14.98 -17.58
N ASP A 29 -18.80 -15.33 -17.94
CA ASP A 29 -19.10 -16.68 -18.40
C ASP A 29 -18.96 -16.79 -19.92
N GLN A 30 -18.28 -17.85 -20.30
CA GLN A 30 -17.74 -18.12 -21.62
C GLN A 30 -18.79 -18.07 -22.73
N SER A 31 -18.70 -17.09 -23.64
CA SER A 31 -19.03 -17.29 -25.06
C SER A 31 -18.61 -16.07 -25.87
N GLY A 32 -17.84 -16.29 -26.94
CA GLY A 32 -17.37 -15.29 -27.89
C GLY A 32 -18.49 -14.71 -28.77
N GLY A 33 -19.47 -14.05 -28.15
CA GLY A 33 -20.53 -13.32 -28.83
C GLY A 33 -20.18 -11.83 -28.92
N LYS A 34 -19.87 -11.34 -30.13
CA LYS A 34 -19.86 -9.91 -30.43
C LYS A 34 -21.26 -9.35 -30.16
N TYR A 35 -21.42 -8.58 -29.09
CA TYR A 35 -22.61 -7.78 -28.89
C TYR A 35 -22.24 -6.37 -28.47
N SER A 36 -22.69 -5.44 -29.30
CA SER A 36 -22.61 -4.00 -29.16
C SER A 36 -23.36 -3.53 -27.91
N LEU A 37 -22.61 -3.12 -26.89
CA LEU A 37 -23.12 -2.13 -25.94
C LEU A 37 -23.23 -0.80 -26.71
N LEU A 38 -24.31 -0.06 -26.46
CA LEU A 38 -24.52 1.30 -26.98
C LEU A 38 -23.20 2.09 -26.89
N SER A 39 -22.60 2.34 -28.05
CA SER A 39 -21.41 3.16 -28.21
C SER A 39 -21.79 4.62 -27.98
N GLY A 40 -22.08 4.97 -26.73
CA GLY A 40 -21.74 6.29 -26.25
C GLY A 40 -20.24 6.26 -26.01
N SER A 41 -19.47 6.87 -26.91
CA SER A 41 -18.05 7.13 -26.74
C SER A 41 -17.84 8.05 -25.53
N HIS A 42 -17.94 7.50 -24.32
CA HIS A 42 -17.35 8.10 -23.14
C HIS A 42 -15.92 7.57 -23.04
N THR A 43 -15.10 7.93 -24.03
CA THR A 43 -13.67 8.09 -23.81
C THR A 43 -13.52 9.16 -22.75
N TRP A 44 -12.95 8.80 -21.60
CA TRP A 44 -12.59 9.79 -20.60
C TRP A 44 -11.36 10.45 -21.16
N HIS A 45 -11.54 11.67 -21.65
CA HIS A 45 -10.43 12.46 -22.12
C HIS A 45 -9.49 12.66 -20.92
N GLU A 46 -8.23 12.26 -21.07
CA GLU A 46 -7.15 12.60 -20.13
C GLU A 46 -7.16 14.10 -19.79
N ASP A 47 -7.71 14.93 -20.69
CA ASP A 47 -8.00 16.35 -20.55
C ASP A 47 -8.84 16.74 -19.31
N ALA A 48 -9.55 15.80 -18.68
CA ALA A 48 -10.31 16.06 -17.46
C ALA A 48 -9.45 16.03 -16.18
N LEU A 49 -8.29 15.38 -16.22
CA LEU A 49 -7.32 15.34 -15.13
C LEU A 49 -6.30 16.46 -15.30
N CYS A 50 -5.76 16.98 -14.20
CA CYS A 50 -4.59 17.84 -14.31
C CYS A 50 -3.39 17.02 -14.82
N ALA A 51 -2.46 17.68 -15.52
CA ALA A 51 -1.30 17.02 -16.14
C ALA A 51 -0.50 16.14 -15.15
N GLU A 52 -0.40 16.56 -13.88
CA GLU A 52 0.26 15.79 -12.84
C GLU A 52 -0.46 14.46 -12.54
N LEU A 53 -1.79 14.45 -12.45
CA LEU A 53 -2.57 13.23 -12.21
C LEU A 53 -2.62 12.32 -13.44
N ALA A 54 -2.73 12.89 -14.64
CA ALA A 54 -2.65 12.13 -15.87
C ALA A 54 -1.31 11.39 -15.96
N SER A 55 -0.20 12.09 -15.68
CA SER A 55 1.13 11.49 -15.61
C SER A 55 1.22 10.38 -14.56
N LEU A 56 0.74 10.61 -13.33
CA LEU A 56 0.74 9.58 -12.28
C LEU A 56 -0.10 8.35 -12.64
N LEU A 57 -1.23 8.55 -13.32
CA LEU A 57 -2.09 7.45 -13.77
C LEU A 57 -1.39 6.61 -14.83
N GLN A 58 -0.76 7.24 -15.81
CA GLN A 58 0.02 6.55 -16.83
C GLN A 58 1.19 5.77 -16.20
N GLU A 59 1.95 6.39 -15.28
CA GLU A 59 3.03 5.70 -14.57
C GLU A 59 2.55 4.50 -13.75
N ALA A 60 1.38 4.61 -13.12
CA ALA A 60 0.76 3.52 -12.38
C ALA A 60 0.34 2.38 -13.33
N MET A 61 -0.22 2.71 -14.51
CA MET A 61 -0.54 1.72 -15.54
C MET A 61 0.71 1.00 -16.05
N ASP A 62 1.83 1.71 -16.17
CA ASP A 62 3.13 1.18 -16.62
C ASP A 62 3.91 0.45 -15.52
N MET A 63 3.29 0.25 -14.35
CA MET A 63 3.88 -0.45 -13.21
C MET A 63 5.22 0.15 -12.76
N LYS A 64 5.39 1.47 -12.94
CA LYS A 64 6.68 2.15 -12.75
C LYS A 64 7.26 2.00 -11.34
N TRP A 65 6.39 1.80 -10.36
CA TRP A 65 6.76 1.63 -8.95
C TRP A 65 5.73 0.75 -8.22
N PRO A 66 6.12 -0.06 -7.23
CA PRO A 66 5.21 -0.92 -6.48
C PRO A 66 4.37 -0.17 -5.42
N PHE A 67 4.76 1.06 -5.07
CA PHE A 67 4.06 1.97 -4.17
C PHE A 67 4.08 3.39 -4.72
N VAL A 68 2.98 4.13 -4.62
CA VAL A 68 2.95 5.51 -5.12
C VAL A 68 3.95 6.36 -4.31
N PRO A 69 5.01 6.91 -4.92
CA PRO A 69 6.03 7.63 -4.16
C PRO A 69 5.51 9.00 -3.73
N GLU A 70 5.94 9.48 -2.56
CA GLU A 70 5.84 10.91 -2.25
C GLU A 70 7.01 11.65 -2.93
N LYS A 71 6.82 12.93 -3.31
CA LYS A 71 7.86 13.73 -3.98
C LYS A 71 9.16 13.85 -3.17
N TRP A 72 9.05 13.89 -1.84
CA TRP A 72 10.17 13.99 -0.91
C TRP A 72 10.81 12.64 -0.54
N GLN A 73 10.16 11.51 -0.85
CA GLN A 73 10.44 10.21 -0.23
C GLN A 73 11.89 9.74 -0.45
N TYR A 74 12.42 9.96 -1.65
CA TYR A 74 13.74 9.46 -2.07
C TYR A 74 14.77 10.57 -2.32
N LYS A 75 14.38 11.85 -2.27
CA LYS A 75 15.26 13.00 -2.52
C LYS A 75 16.19 13.28 -1.35
N GLN A 76 17.49 13.47 -1.59
CA GLN A 76 18.43 13.86 -0.53
C GLN A 76 18.16 15.29 -0.02
N ALA A 77 18.12 16.27 -0.93
CA ALA A 77 17.74 17.64 -0.65
C ALA A 77 16.27 17.87 -1.02
N VAL A 78 15.43 18.16 -0.02
CA VAL A 78 13.99 18.37 -0.18
C VAL A 78 13.72 19.87 -0.31
N SER A 79 13.16 20.30 -1.44
CA SER A 79 12.75 21.70 -1.63
C SER A 79 11.39 22.00 -0.98
N THR A 80 10.94 23.25 -1.04
CA THR A 80 9.59 23.65 -0.62
C THR A 80 8.50 22.99 -1.45
N GLU A 81 8.73 22.82 -2.76
CA GLU A 81 7.76 22.18 -3.66
C GLU A 81 7.60 20.67 -3.38
N ASP A 82 8.65 20.03 -2.85
CA ASP A 82 8.66 18.61 -2.55
C ASP A 82 7.85 18.23 -1.30
N LYS A 83 7.49 19.22 -0.47
CA LYS A 83 6.72 19.01 0.76
C LYS A 83 5.22 18.86 0.53
N THR A 84 4.73 19.02 -0.70
CA THR A 84 3.33 18.76 -1.01
C THR A 84 3.04 17.26 -0.94
N ASN A 85 2.09 16.84 -0.11
CA ASN A 85 1.73 15.43 0.02
C ASN A 85 0.86 15.00 -1.16
N LEU A 86 1.14 13.81 -1.69
CA LEU A 86 0.30 13.22 -2.74
C LEU A 86 -1.16 13.08 -2.28
N SER A 87 -1.38 12.78 -1.00
CA SER A 87 -2.73 12.69 -0.42
C SER A 87 -3.56 13.95 -0.61
N ASP A 88 -2.94 15.14 -0.59
CA ASP A 88 -3.66 16.41 -0.79
C ASP A 88 -4.08 16.58 -2.25
N LEU A 89 -3.21 16.20 -3.19
CA LEU A 89 -3.54 16.15 -4.62
C LEU A 89 -4.68 15.17 -4.88
N ILE A 90 -4.59 13.94 -4.37
CA ILE A 90 -5.63 12.91 -4.51
C ILE A 90 -6.94 13.40 -3.90
N LYS A 91 -6.91 13.97 -2.69
CA LYS A 91 -8.09 14.52 -2.02
C LYS A 91 -8.78 15.60 -2.87
N LYS A 92 -8.00 16.54 -3.41
CA LYS A 92 -8.51 17.64 -4.24
C LYS A 92 -9.21 17.15 -5.51
N HIS A 93 -8.76 16.04 -6.08
CA HIS A 93 -9.24 15.50 -7.36
C HIS A 93 -9.99 14.16 -7.24
N LEU A 94 -10.42 13.79 -6.02
CA LEU A 94 -11.02 12.49 -5.76
C LEU A 94 -12.26 12.23 -6.63
N SER A 95 -13.14 13.23 -6.79
CA SER A 95 -14.34 13.11 -7.63
C SER A 95 -14.00 12.79 -9.08
N GLN A 96 -12.97 13.42 -9.63
CA GLN A 96 -12.50 13.19 -11.00
C GLN A 96 -11.92 11.78 -11.13
N LEU A 97 -11.09 11.36 -10.17
CA LEU A 97 -10.53 10.00 -10.15
C LEU A 97 -11.63 8.93 -10.05
N LEU A 98 -12.64 9.14 -9.21
CA LEU A 98 -13.78 8.21 -9.10
C LEU A 98 -14.63 8.21 -10.38
N ALA A 99 -14.75 9.35 -11.05
CA ALA A 99 -15.38 9.44 -12.35
C ALA A 99 -14.60 8.66 -13.42
N VAL A 100 -13.26 8.65 -13.38
CA VAL A 100 -12.38 7.84 -14.25
C VAL A 100 -12.36 6.36 -13.87
N LEU A 101 -12.58 6.00 -12.60
CA LEU A 101 -12.72 4.60 -12.20
C LEU A 101 -14.01 3.99 -12.78
N LYS A 102 -15.16 4.58 -12.41
CA LYS A 102 -16.20 4.99 -13.35
C LYS A 102 -16.43 4.26 -14.67
N ALA A 103 -16.56 5.09 -15.70
CA ALA A 103 -15.64 5.10 -16.81
C ALA A 103 -14.93 3.80 -17.19
N SER A 104 -13.71 3.57 -16.68
CA SER A 104 -12.87 2.45 -17.06
C SER A 104 -13.52 1.12 -16.74
N ILE A 105 -14.29 1.01 -15.64
CA ILE A 105 -15.08 -0.19 -15.34
C ILE A 105 -16.16 -0.41 -16.42
N VAL A 106 -16.89 0.64 -16.81
CA VAL A 106 -17.92 0.57 -17.85
C VAL A 106 -17.32 0.20 -19.22
N ALA A 107 -16.16 0.77 -19.54
CA ALA A 107 -15.41 0.52 -20.76
C ALA A 107 -14.63 -0.81 -20.78
N GLN A 108 -14.66 -1.59 -19.68
CA GLN A 108 -13.87 -2.83 -19.50
C GLN A 108 -12.34 -2.63 -19.57
N GLU A 109 -11.87 -1.42 -19.23
CA GLU A 109 -10.46 -1.07 -19.18
C GLU A 109 -9.87 -1.37 -17.78
N ALA A 110 -9.69 -2.66 -17.48
CA ALA A 110 -9.25 -3.10 -16.15
C ALA A 110 -7.91 -2.49 -15.72
N ARG A 111 -6.97 -2.28 -16.66
CA ARG A 111 -5.66 -1.68 -16.39
C ARG A 111 -5.79 -0.25 -15.87
N ALA A 112 -6.60 0.59 -16.53
CA ALA A 112 -6.85 1.95 -16.10
C ALA A 112 -7.62 1.98 -14.76
N ALA A 113 -8.65 1.15 -14.62
CA ALA A 113 -9.42 1.04 -13.38
C ALA A 113 -8.52 0.65 -12.18
N LEU A 114 -7.66 -0.36 -12.33
CA LEU A 114 -6.74 -0.78 -11.26
C LEU A 114 -5.65 0.26 -10.97
N ALA A 115 -5.19 1.01 -11.97
CA ALA A 115 -4.27 2.13 -11.76
C ALA A 115 -4.92 3.26 -10.94
N VAL A 116 -6.20 3.59 -11.19
CA VAL A 116 -6.94 4.54 -10.33
C VAL A 116 -7.05 4.00 -8.91
N VAL A 117 -7.45 2.74 -8.73
CA VAL A 117 -7.54 2.09 -7.41
C VAL A 117 -6.19 2.16 -6.68
N PHE A 118 -5.09 1.92 -7.37
CA PHE A 118 -3.75 2.01 -6.82
C PHE A 118 -3.41 3.44 -6.34
N LEU A 119 -3.75 4.47 -7.13
CA LEU A 119 -3.51 5.88 -6.76
C LEU A 119 -4.33 6.30 -5.53
N VAL A 120 -5.62 5.93 -5.47
CA VAL A 120 -6.50 6.37 -4.37
C VAL A 120 -6.34 5.56 -3.10
N ASP A 121 -5.68 4.38 -3.15
CA ASP A 121 -5.55 3.45 -2.02
C ASP A 121 -5.02 4.10 -0.75
N ARG A 122 -3.94 4.87 -0.85
CA ARG A 122 -3.33 5.49 0.33
C ARG A 122 -4.30 6.47 0.99
N PHE A 123 -4.98 7.30 0.19
CA PHE A 123 -5.96 8.26 0.70
C PHE A 123 -7.15 7.54 1.35
N LEU A 124 -7.74 6.54 0.67
CA LEU A 124 -8.90 5.81 1.17
C LEU A 124 -8.59 4.92 2.37
N TYR A 125 -7.33 4.56 2.61
CA TYR A 125 -6.93 3.94 3.87
C TYR A 125 -7.04 4.86 5.07
N TRP A 126 -6.66 6.13 4.92
CA TRP A 126 -6.80 7.12 5.99
C TRP A 126 -8.25 7.45 6.31
N THR A 127 -9.17 7.23 5.36
CA THR A 127 -10.62 7.43 5.54
C THR A 127 -11.38 6.13 5.86
N ASP A 128 -10.70 5.05 6.20
CA ASP A 128 -11.28 3.72 6.54
C ASP A 128 -12.13 3.06 5.43
N GLU A 129 -11.90 3.41 4.17
CA GLU A 129 -12.64 2.89 3.01
C GLU A 129 -11.90 1.77 2.24
N SER A 130 -10.76 1.32 2.76
CA SER A 130 -9.94 0.30 2.10
C SER A 130 -10.69 -1.01 1.85
N SER A 131 -11.59 -1.42 2.73
CA SER A 131 -12.38 -2.66 2.54
C SER A 131 -13.27 -2.58 1.29
N ARG A 132 -13.84 -1.41 1.00
CA ARG A 132 -14.67 -1.18 -0.19
C ARG A 132 -13.82 -1.13 -1.45
N LEU A 133 -12.69 -0.43 -1.40
CA LEU A 133 -11.72 -0.37 -2.51
C LEU A 133 -11.15 -1.75 -2.88
N LEU A 134 -10.84 -2.57 -1.88
CA LEU A 134 -10.33 -3.93 -2.11
C LEU A 134 -11.40 -4.87 -2.66
N LYS A 135 -12.68 -4.65 -2.33
CA LYS A 135 -13.80 -5.38 -2.97
C LYS A 135 -13.84 -5.09 -4.48
N ILE A 136 -13.65 -3.82 -4.87
CA ILE A 136 -13.56 -3.42 -6.28
C ILE A 136 -12.35 -4.10 -6.94
N THR A 137 -11.18 -4.04 -6.31
CA THR A 137 -9.95 -4.70 -6.78
C THR A 137 -10.18 -6.19 -7.04
N LYS A 138 -10.82 -6.89 -6.09
CA LYS A 138 -11.14 -8.32 -6.21
C LYS A 138 -12.10 -8.61 -7.36
N LEU A 139 -13.12 -7.77 -7.57
CA LEU A 139 -14.07 -7.94 -8.68
C LEU A 139 -13.38 -7.71 -10.02
N LEU A 140 -12.56 -6.67 -10.15
CA LEU A 140 -11.76 -6.39 -11.34
C LEU A 140 -10.83 -7.55 -11.68
N HIS A 141 -10.09 -8.07 -10.69
CA HIS A 141 -9.19 -9.20 -10.89
C HIS A 141 -9.93 -10.49 -11.24
N ARG A 142 -11.13 -10.73 -10.69
CA ARG A 142 -11.95 -11.89 -11.09
C ARG A 142 -12.37 -11.81 -12.55
N CYS A 143 -12.67 -10.62 -13.05
CA CYS A 143 -13.08 -10.42 -14.44
C CYS A 143 -11.90 -10.43 -15.41
N HIS A 144 -10.74 -9.94 -14.96
CA HIS A 144 -9.55 -9.72 -15.76
C HIS A 144 -8.31 -10.25 -15.01
N PRO A 145 -8.15 -11.59 -14.89
CA PRO A 145 -7.12 -12.21 -14.04
C PRO A 145 -5.70 -11.86 -14.47
N ASP A 146 -5.48 -11.59 -15.75
CA ASP A 146 -4.17 -11.23 -16.31
C ASP A 146 -3.82 -9.74 -16.11
N THR A 147 -4.73 -8.93 -15.53
CA THR A 147 -4.42 -7.52 -15.26
C THR A 147 -3.64 -7.38 -13.96
N PRO A 148 -2.48 -6.69 -13.98
CA PRO A 148 -1.61 -6.58 -12.82
C PRO A 148 -2.25 -5.79 -11.68
N VAL A 149 -2.11 -6.30 -10.45
CA VAL A 149 -2.54 -5.64 -9.21
C VAL A 149 -1.29 -5.21 -8.44
N ALA A 150 -1.21 -3.93 -8.09
CA ALA A 150 -0.06 -3.36 -7.40
C ALA A 150 0.21 -4.03 -6.04
N PRO A 151 1.49 -4.29 -5.70
CA PRO A 151 1.88 -4.82 -4.37
C PRO A 151 1.33 -4.00 -3.21
N GLN A 152 1.21 -2.67 -3.36
CA GLN A 152 0.57 -1.80 -2.37
C GLN A 152 -0.85 -2.26 -2.00
N LEU A 153 -1.67 -2.68 -2.98
CA LEU A 153 -3.04 -3.15 -2.74
C LEU A 153 -3.06 -4.54 -2.07
N VAL A 154 -2.09 -5.38 -2.40
CA VAL A 154 -1.93 -6.71 -1.77
C VAL A 154 -1.56 -6.54 -0.28
N ILE A 155 -0.61 -5.66 0.02
CA ILE A 155 -0.24 -5.31 1.40
C ILE A 155 -1.38 -4.58 2.11
N ARG A 156 -2.18 -3.76 1.40
CA ARG A 156 -3.40 -3.16 1.95
C ARG A 156 -4.36 -4.24 2.45
N GLN A 157 -4.55 -5.32 1.69
CA GLN A 157 -5.40 -6.44 2.11
C GLN A 157 -4.88 -7.09 3.40
N ALA A 158 -3.55 -7.25 3.53
CA ALA A 158 -2.94 -7.73 4.77
C ALA A 158 -3.20 -6.77 5.94
N ARG A 159 -3.07 -5.44 5.75
CA ARG A 159 -3.38 -4.44 6.78
C ARG A 159 -4.86 -4.45 7.21
N VAL A 160 -5.80 -4.62 6.28
CA VAL A 160 -7.23 -4.78 6.61
C VAL A 160 -7.49 -6.05 7.41
N TYR A 161 -6.84 -7.16 7.08
CA TYR A 161 -6.92 -8.38 7.88
C TYR A 161 -6.31 -8.23 9.26
N PHE A 162 -5.16 -7.57 9.38
CA PHE A 162 -4.54 -7.23 10.65
C PHE A 162 -5.45 -6.36 11.54
N ASN A 163 -6.04 -5.29 10.98
CA ASN A 163 -6.93 -4.39 11.72
C ASN A 163 -8.21 -5.11 12.20
N SER A 164 -8.74 -6.04 11.39
CA SER A 164 -9.91 -6.86 11.74
C SER A 164 -9.60 -8.11 12.56
N GLY A 165 -8.37 -8.30 13.04
CA GLY A 165 -7.96 -9.43 13.89
C GLY A 165 -7.76 -10.76 13.15
N LYS A 166 -7.83 -10.78 11.81
CA LYS A 166 -7.61 -11.95 10.96
C LYS A 166 -6.11 -12.18 10.73
N LEU A 167 -5.35 -12.36 11.82
CA LEU A 167 -3.88 -12.34 11.81
C LEU A 167 -3.27 -13.42 10.90
N GLN A 168 -3.80 -14.64 10.91
CA GLN A 168 -3.32 -15.72 10.02
C GLN A 168 -3.45 -15.37 8.53
N LYS A 169 -4.53 -14.66 8.14
CA LYS A 169 -4.72 -14.24 6.75
C LYS A 169 -3.76 -13.12 6.36
N ALA A 170 -3.50 -12.19 7.27
CA ALA A 170 -2.48 -11.17 7.07
C ALA A 170 -1.10 -11.81 6.91
N GLU A 171 -0.75 -12.73 7.82
CA GLU A 171 0.52 -13.44 7.85
C GLU A 171 0.76 -14.25 6.57
N PHE A 172 -0.26 -14.94 6.05
CA PHE A 172 -0.15 -15.69 4.81
C PHE A 172 0.25 -14.79 3.62
N ILE A 173 -0.40 -13.63 3.49
CA ILE A 173 -0.08 -12.67 2.41
C ILE A 173 1.35 -12.16 2.57
N LEU A 174 1.72 -11.74 3.77
CA LEU A 174 3.04 -11.16 4.04
C LEU A 174 4.16 -12.18 3.86
N SER A 175 3.99 -13.39 4.36
CA SER A 175 4.96 -14.49 4.18
C SER A 175 5.14 -14.85 2.71
N SER A 176 4.06 -14.88 1.92
CA SER A 176 4.16 -15.11 0.48
C SER A 176 4.99 -14.03 -0.22
N LEU A 177 4.75 -12.75 0.08
CA LEU A 177 5.54 -11.64 -0.48
C LEU A 177 7.00 -11.69 -0.02
N ILE A 178 7.27 -12.04 1.23
CA ILE A 178 8.63 -12.12 1.77
C ILE A 178 9.39 -13.27 1.10
N ASN A 179 8.80 -14.46 1.05
CA ASN A 179 9.46 -15.68 0.58
C ASN A 179 9.60 -15.74 -0.95
N ASN A 180 8.76 -15.02 -1.69
CA ASN A 180 8.78 -14.98 -3.16
C ASN A 180 9.41 -13.69 -3.71
N SER A 181 10.32 -13.04 -2.97
CA SER A 181 11.04 -11.83 -3.43
C SER A 181 10.09 -10.74 -3.95
N GLY A 182 9.03 -10.46 -3.18
CA GLY A 182 8.00 -9.49 -3.49
C GLY A 182 7.07 -9.85 -4.66
N ALA A 183 7.25 -10.99 -5.32
CA ALA A 183 6.45 -11.36 -6.48
C ALA A 183 4.96 -11.50 -6.12
N THR A 184 4.08 -10.95 -6.97
CA THR A 184 2.63 -11.05 -6.80
C THR A 184 1.92 -10.94 -8.15
N GLY A 185 1.02 -11.88 -8.45
CA GLY A 185 0.28 -11.94 -9.71
C GLY A 185 1.19 -11.79 -10.93
N CYS A 186 0.75 -10.97 -11.89
CA CYS A 186 1.49 -10.58 -13.08
C CYS A 186 2.16 -9.19 -12.96
N TRP A 187 2.37 -8.68 -11.74
CA TRP A 187 3.08 -7.41 -11.56
C TRP A 187 4.55 -7.53 -11.98
N VAL A 188 5.00 -6.64 -12.85
CA VAL A 188 6.38 -6.60 -13.34
C VAL A 188 7.13 -5.47 -12.64
N TYR A 189 8.29 -5.82 -12.08
CA TYR A 189 9.20 -4.87 -11.46
C TYR A 189 10.25 -4.42 -12.48
N HIS A 190 10.48 -3.10 -12.56
CA HIS A 190 11.52 -2.53 -13.43
C HIS A 190 12.91 -2.65 -12.81
N TYR A 191 13.00 -2.65 -11.48
CA TYR A 191 14.25 -2.75 -10.74
C TYR A 191 14.16 -3.78 -9.61
N GLU A 192 15.27 -4.46 -9.32
CA GLU A 192 15.34 -5.41 -8.19
C GLU A 192 15.16 -4.69 -6.84
N SER A 193 15.55 -3.41 -6.75
CA SER A 193 15.31 -2.59 -5.56
C SER A 193 13.83 -2.44 -5.21
N ASP A 194 12.94 -2.49 -6.20
CA ASP A 194 11.49 -2.41 -5.96
C ASP A 194 10.96 -3.68 -5.29
N ARG A 195 11.52 -4.85 -5.64
CA ARG A 195 11.23 -6.12 -4.95
C ARG A 195 11.73 -6.08 -3.51
N ALA A 196 12.96 -5.60 -3.31
CA ALA A 196 13.52 -5.39 -1.98
C ALA A 196 12.67 -4.43 -1.14
N LEU A 197 12.15 -3.36 -1.73
CA LEU A 197 11.22 -2.43 -1.07
C LEU A 197 9.92 -3.13 -0.66
N VAL A 198 9.32 -3.94 -1.54
CA VAL A 198 8.10 -4.71 -1.21
C VAL A 198 8.35 -5.70 -0.06
N GLN A 199 9.50 -6.36 -0.05
CA GLN A 199 9.90 -7.23 1.06
C GLN A 199 10.08 -6.44 2.36
N ALA A 200 10.78 -5.30 2.33
CA ALA A 200 10.98 -4.45 3.51
C ALA A 200 9.66 -3.98 4.12
N VAL A 201 8.71 -3.53 3.29
CA VAL A 201 7.36 -3.16 3.74
C VAL A 201 6.60 -4.37 4.29
N SER A 202 6.70 -5.54 3.65
CA SER A 202 6.04 -6.75 4.10
C SER A 202 6.57 -7.22 5.47
N VAL A 203 7.90 -7.16 5.66
CA VAL A 203 8.57 -7.44 6.93
C VAL A 203 8.16 -6.44 8.01
N GLN A 204 8.07 -5.15 7.69
CA GLN A 204 7.58 -4.12 8.63
C GLN A 204 6.16 -4.44 9.11
N VAL A 205 5.23 -4.74 8.19
CA VAL A 205 3.84 -5.07 8.55
C VAL A 205 3.77 -6.37 9.35
N ARG A 206 4.61 -7.35 9.03
CA ARG A 206 4.72 -8.59 9.81
C ARG A 206 5.20 -8.31 11.24
N GLY A 207 6.17 -7.41 11.42
CA GLY A 207 6.57 -6.92 12.74
C GLY A 207 5.40 -6.31 13.53
N MET A 208 4.52 -5.55 12.88
CA MET A 208 3.30 -5.02 13.52
C MET A 208 2.33 -6.13 13.94
N VAL A 209 2.22 -7.23 13.17
CA VAL A 209 1.42 -8.40 13.55
C VAL A 209 1.97 -9.02 14.83
N LEU A 210 3.29 -9.24 14.91
CA LEU A 210 3.95 -9.80 16.10
C LEU A 210 3.84 -8.88 17.32
N GLN A 211 3.98 -7.57 17.11
CA GLN A 211 3.76 -6.56 18.15
C GLN A 211 2.35 -6.69 18.76
N LYS A 212 1.32 -6.84 17.92
CA LYS A 212 -0.07 -7.00 18.39
C LYS A 212 -0.31 -8.31 19.15
N LEU A 213 0.54 -9.32 18.94
CA LEU A 213 0.53 -10.58 19.67
C LEU A 213 1.34 -10.54 20.98
N GLY A 214 2.03 -9.43 21.28
CA GLY A 214 2.91 -9.31 22.44
C GLY A 214 4.24 -10.05 22.30
N LEU A 215 4.60 -10.46 21.07
CA LEU A 215 5.91 -11.06 20.76
C LEU A 215 6.93 -9.95 20.51
N TRP A 216 7.30 -9.23 21.59
CA TRP A 216 8.02 -7.96 21.51
C TRP A 216 9.40 -8.10 20.87
N ARG A 217 10.18 -9.11 21.27
CA ARG A 217 11.53 -9.33 20.76
C ARG A 217 11.51 -9.63 19.26
N GLU A 218 10.71 -10.62 18.85
CA GLU A 218 10.59 -11.01 17.45
C GLU A 218 10.01 -9.88 16.60
N ALA A 219 9.07 -9.09 17.16
CA ALA A 219 8.58 -7.89 16.50
C ALA A 219 9.71 -6.88 16.27
N ALA A 220 10.53 -6.59 17.28
CA ALA A 220 11.65 -5.67 17.16
C ALA A 220 12.68 -6.14 16.13
N GLU A 221 12.99 -7.44 16.07
CA GLU A 221 13.89 -8.03 15.08
C GLU A 221 13.35 -7.88 13.64
N LEU A 222 12.03 -8.06 13.44
CA LEU A 222 11.42 -7.81 12.14
C LEU A 222 11.43 -6.32 11.78
N ILE A 223 11.14 -5.42 12.73
CA ILE A 223 11.23 -3.98 12.46
C ILE A 223 12.67 -3.57 12.13
N TRP A 224 13.67 -4.11 12.84
CA TRP A 224 15.08 -3.93 12.51
C TRP A 224 15.40 -4.42 11.10
N THR A 225 14.96 -5.63 10.75
CA THR A 225 15.15 -6.20 9.40
C THR A 225 14.54 -5.30 8.32
N SER A 226 13.37 -4.71 8.60
CA SER A 226 12.76 -3.73 7.68
C SER A 226 13.61 -2.46 7.52
N LEU A 227 14.22 -1.95 8.60
CA LEU A 227 15.11 -0.79 8.55
C LEU A 227 16.34 -1.08 7.68
N VAL A 228 16.99 -2.22 7.89
CA VAL A 228 18.11 -2.67 7.04
C VAL A 228 17.68 -2.71 5.57
N GLY A 229 16.52 -3.29 5.28
CA GLY A 229 15.96 -3.33 3.94
C GLY A 229 15.74 -1.95 3.32
N TYR A 230 15.19 -0.99 4.09
CA TYR A 230 14.98 0.38 3.59
C TYR A 230 16.29 1.14 3.36
N TYR A 231 17.30 0.96 4.22
CA TYR A 231 18.61 1.59 4.04
C TYR A 231 19.43 0.98 2.90
N ALA A 232 19.17 -0.29 2.54
CA ALA A 232 19.85 -0.99 1.45
C ALA A 232 19.36 -0.57 0.05
N LEU A 233 18.27 0.19 -0.06
CA LEU A 233 17.77 0.70 -1.34
C LEU A 233 18.75 1.71 -1.96
N PRO A 234 18.85 1.80 -3.30
CA PRO A 234 19.71 2.80 -3.97
C PRO A 234 19.44 4.24 -3.49
N GLN A 235 18.17 4.53 -3.21
CA GLN A 235 17.74 5.71 -2.48
C GLN A 235 16.93 5.23 -1.26
N PRO A 236 17.42 5.45 -0.03
CA PRO A 236 16.74 4.97 1.17
C PRO A 236 15.30 5.48 1.28
N ASP A 237 14.38 4.59 1.64
CA ASP A 237 12.97 4.96 1.83
C ASP A 237 12.77 5.72 3.15
N LYS A 238 12.87 7.05 3.10
CA LYS A 238 12.72 7.91 4.28
C LYS A 238 11.38 7.72 4.99
N LYS A 239 10.32 7.42 4.24
CA LYS A 239 8.98 7.19 4.80
C LYS A 239 8.92 5.86 5.53
N GLY A 240 9.43 4.80 4.90
CA GLY A 240 9.57 3.48 5.50
C GLY A 240 10.40 3.53 6.79
N ILE A 241 11.58 4.18 6.73
CA ILE A 241 12.49 4.37 7.87
C ILE A 241 11.79 5.10 9.02
N GLY A 242 11.21 6.28 8.77
CA GLY A 242 10.54 7.04 9.83
C GLY A 242 9.40 6.27 10.49
N THR A 243 8.64 5.51 9.69
CA THR A 243 7.56 4.64 10.21
C THR A 243 8.12 3.50 11.06
N SER A 244 9.15 2.79 10.58
CA SER A 244 9.77 1.68 11.32
C SER A 244 10.42 2.15 12.62
N LEU A 245 11.08 3.30 12.64
CA LEU A 245 11.67 3.87 13.86
C LEU A 245 10.59 4.18 14.91
N GLY A 246 9.46 4.76 14.50
CA GLY A 246 8.33 5.01 15.39
C GLY A 246 7.73 3.71 15.96
N ILE A 247 7.58 2.68 15.13
CA ILE A 247 7.10 1.36 15.59
C ILE A 247 8.12 0.73 16.54
N LEU A 248 9.41 0.77 16.21
CA LEU A 248 10.48 0.22 17.06
C LEU A 248 10.49 0.89 18.43
N ALA A 249 10.40 2.23 18.49
CA ALA A 249 10.31 2.95 19.75
C ALA A 249 9.13 2.47 20.61
N ASN A 250 7.94 2.29 20.01
CA ASN A 250 6.77 1.77 20.72
C ASN A 250 6.98 0.33 21.23
N ILE A 251 7.65 -0.52 20.44
CA ILE A 251 7.98 -1.88 20.85
C ILE A 251 8.95 -1.86 22.03
N LEU A 252 10.03 -1.07 21.96
CA LEU A 252 11.05 -0.99 23.01
C LEU A 252 10.46 -0.51 24.34
N VAL A 253 9.55 0.47 24.33
CA VAL A 253 8.86 0.94 25.54
C VAL A 253 7.96 -0.15 26.16
N SER A 254 7.44 -1.07 25.34
CA SER A 254 6.55 -2.15 25.79
C SER A 254 7.29 -3.44 26.17
N MET A 255 8.58 -3.51 25.88
CA MET A 255 9.42 -4.70 26.04
C MET A 255 9.88 -4.82 27.50
N ASN A 256 9.95 -6.05 28.02
CA ASN A 256 10.54 -6.31 29.34
C ASN A 256 12.08 -6.33 29.26
N ASP A 257 12.74 -6.31 30.42
CA ASP A 257 14.20 -6.23 30.50
C ASP A 257 14.92 -7.44 29.88
N GLU A 258 14.35 -8.64 29.99
CA GLU A 258 14.93 -9.87 29.43
C GLU A 258 14.92 -9.83 27.90
N ASP A 259 13.76 -9.51 27.30
CA ASP A 259 13.59 -9.37 25.87
C ASP A 259 14.47 -8.23 25.33
N PHE A 260 14.57 -7.11 26.06
CA PHE A 260 15.41 -5.98 25.68
C PHE A 260 16.89 -6.34 25.71
N HIS A 261 17.34 -7.04 26.75
CA HIS A 261 18.71 -7.52 26.84
C HIS A 261 19.02 -8.50 25.70
N ALA A 262 18.13 -9.45 25.42
CA ALA A 262 18.28 -10.40 24.31
C ALA A 262 18.33 -9.69 22.95
N PHE A 263 17.44 -8.73 22.71
CA PHE A 263 17.43 -7.93 21.48
C PHE A 263 18.71 -7.11 21.31
N ARG A 264 19.17 -6.43 22.37
CA ARG A 264 20.37 -5.57 22.35
C ARG A 264 21.68 -6.35 22.17
N THR A 265 21.74 -7.58 22.70
CA THR A 265 22.94 -8.42 22.62
C THR A 265 23.02 -9.25 21.34
N ASN A 266 22.00 -9.19 20.48
CA ASN A 266 22.02 -9.84 19.19
C ASN A 266 23.07 -9.20 18.26
N PRO A 267 24.09 -9.93 17.79
CA PRO A 267 25.19 -9.37 17.00
C PRO A 267 24.77 -8.89 15.60
N GLN A 268 23.57 -9.24 15.13
CA GLN A 268 23.02 -8.76 13.85
C GLN A 268 22.31 -7.41 13.97
N ILE A 269 22.22 -6.86 15.19
CA ILE A 269 21.53 -5.61 15.50
C ILE A 269 22.57 -4.56 15.93
N ASP A 270 22.71 -3.51 15.13
CA ASP A 270 23.66 -2.40 15.37
C ASP A 270 22.91 -1.11 15.71
N LEU A 271 22.37 -1.05 16.93
CA LEU A 271 21.58 0.10 17.39
C LEU A 271 22.41 1.40 17.52
N VAL A 272 23.72 1.29 17.76
CA VAL A 272 24.64 2.44 17.92
C VAL A 272 24.72 3.24 16.62
N SER A 273 24.85 2.53 15.50
CA SER A 273 24.86 3.12 14.17
C SER A 273 23.57 3.88 13.82
N ILE A 274 22.43 3.54 14.43
CA ILE A 274 21.16 4.28 14.24
C ILE A 274 21.01 5.42 15.24
N SER A 275 21.43 5.25 16.51
CA SER A 275 21.35 6.34 17.50
C SER A 275 22.12 7.58 17.03
N ASP A 276 23.29 7.39 16.42
CA ASP A 276 24.10 8.49 15.89
C ASP A 276 23.43 9.23 14.73
N ARG A 277 22.45 8.59 14.08
CA ARG A 277 21.70 9.14 12.95
C ARG A 277 20.29 9.63 13.33
N CYS A 278 19.80 9.37 14.55
CA CYS A 278 18.40 9.59 14.93
C CYS A 278 18.19 9.99 16.41
N ASN A 279 17.77 11.24 16.64
CA ASN A 279 17.48 11.79 17.98
C ASN A 279 16.34 11.08 18.75
N ILE A 280 15.40 10.42 18.05
CA ILE A 280 14.23 9.75 18.66
C ILE A 280 14.62 8.48 19.40
N LEU A 281 15.58 7.71 18.88
CA LEU A 281 16.09 6.54 19.59
C LEU A 281 17.04 6.96 20.71
N TYR A 282 17.76 8.07 20.54
CA TYR A 282 18.62 8.64 21.57
C TYR A 282 17.87 8.91 22.89
N SER A 283 16.63 9.40 22.84
CA SER A 283 15.82 9.61 24.06
C SER A 283 15.33 8.33 24.71
N VAL A 284 15.03 7.28 23.94
CA VAL A 284 14.63 5.96 24.47
C VAL A 284 15.82 5.25 25.12
N PHE A 285 17.00 5.29 24.48
CA PHE A 285 18.20 4.61 24.95
C PHE A 285 18.92 5.31 26.13
N ILE A 286 18.80 6.64 26.28
CA ILE A 286 19.43 7.39 27.38
C ILE A 286 18.53 7.54 28.61
N LEU A 287 17.21 7.44 28.49
CA LEU A 287 16.31 7.57 29.64
C LEU A 287 16.03 6.26 30.39
N GLN A 288 16.21 5.09 29.77
CA GLN A 288 16.06 3.80 30.46
C GLN A 288 17.17 3.49 31.49
N PRO A 289 18.46 3.85 31.29
CA PRO A 289 19.49 3.56 32.29
C PRO A 289 19.48 4.48 33.52
N LEU A 290 18.67 5.54 33.54
CA LEU A 290 18.65 6.53 34.64
C LEU A 290 17.67 6.18 35.78
N TYR A 291 16.96 5.05 35.68
CA TYR A 291 16.02 4.54 36.70
C TYR A 291 16.25 3.07 37.06
N SER A 292 17.48 2.56 36.93
CA SER A 292 17.90 1.24 37.46
C SER A 292 18.87 1.40 38.62
#